data_AF-A0A1Q7QDC5-F1
#
_entry.id   AF-A0A1Q7QDC5-F1
#
_cell.length_a   1.000
_cell.length_b   1.000
_cell.length_c   1.000
_cell.angle_alpha   90.00
_cell.angle_beta   90.00
_cell.angle_gamma   90.00
#
_symmetry.space_group_name_H-M   'P 1'
#
loop_
_entity.id
_entity.type
_entity.pdbx_description
1 polymer ?
#
loop_
_entity_poly.entity_id
_entity_poly.type
_entity_poly.pdbx_seq_one_letter_code
_entity_poly.pdbx_strand_id
1 'polypeptide(L)'
;MAASWTGGGFMDGLHAWSPDHFQLVYVTSDASAVNVHLLSGGGDRVLGSFGAVPGRGVNPNEDDAFIGFSPDGGYFALEQTFTSSGDRLDVWSRSGMVFSQTNATMATWGSTGSKLYFRQPNATVIYVWDSTGPAGNRSQAFGQQLVWIRPRADAGDDYLAFTVRDSAGIPHVWLYGHGGRAGAQLPNQRSTPSFLNTGTVFLIEEAACGSNCGLGPATQPDGKTFTYNIATQAETTSTIASVLGVWPRPGQV
;
A
#
# COMPACT_ATOMS: atom_id res chain seq x y z
N MET A 1 12.59 -7.56 22.02
CA MET A 1 13.23 -6.25 21.71
C MET A 1 12.14 -5.20 21.75
N ALA A 2 12.37 -4.04 22.37
CA ALA A 2 11.42 -2.94 22.39
C ALA A 2 12.09 -1.74 21.69
N ALA A 3 11.46 -1.21 20.65
CA ALA A 3 11.84 0.07 20.07
C ALA A 3 11.19 1.19 20.90
N SER A 4 11.97 2.19 21.29
CA SER A 4 11.45 3.43 21.86
C SER A 4 12.00 4.58 21.04
N TRP A 5 11.13 5.39 20.45
CA TRP A 5 11.52 6.61 19.75
C TRP A 5 10.66 7.78 20.21
N THR A 6 11.19 8.97 20.06
CA THR A 6 10.49 10.24 20.27
C THR A 6 10.34 10.90 18.91
N GLY A 7 9.10 11.03 18.45
CA GLY A 7 8.70 11.67 17.21
C GLY A 7 7.34 12.36 17.39
N GLY A 8 6.75 12.80 16.28
CA GLY A 8 5.41 13.39 16.30
C GLY A 8 4.98 14.04 14.98
N GLY A 9 5.77 13.87 13.92
CA GLY A 9 5.46 14.33 12.58
C GLY A 9 4.53 13.38 11.81
N PHE A 10 4.18 13.80 10.59
CA PHE A 10 3.42 12.97 9.66
C PHE A 10 4.25 11.74 9.24
N MET A 11 3.62 10.56 9.11
CA MET A 11 4.26 9.24 8.92
C MET A 11 5.01 8.64 10.13
N ASP A 12 5.10 9.37 11.26
CA ASP A 12 5.73 8.82 12.46
C ASP A 12 5.01 7.54 12.92
N GLY A 13 5.78 6.50 13.21
CA GLY A 13 5.27 5.22 13.70
C GLY A 13 4.74 4.25 12.63
N LEU A 14 4.83 4.57 11.33
CA LEU A 14 4.70 3.56 10.29
C LEU A 14 5.73 2.45 10.52
N HIS A 15 5.31 1.18 10.52
CA HIS A 15 6.19 0.08 10.84
C HIS A 15 5.73 -1.26 10.25
N ALA A 16 6.69 -2.18 10.10
CA ALA A 16 6.43 -3.56 9.71
C ALA A 16 7.44 -4.51 10.38
N TRP A 17 6.95 -5.66 10.83
CA TRP A 17 7.79 -6.78 11.25
C TRP A 17 8.11 -7.66 10.06
N SER A 18 9.31 -8.22 10.03
CA SER A 18 9.67 -9.28 9.08
C SER A 18 8.82 -10.52 9.32
N PRO A 19 8.59 -11.36 8.30
CA PRO A 19 7.83 -12.60 8.46
C PRO A 19 8.41 -13.55 9.51
N ASP A 20 9.73 -13.53 9.72
CA ASP A 20 10.42 -14.32 10.75
C ASP A 20 10.44 -13.65 12.15
N HIS A 21 9.88 -12.44 12.26
CA HIS A 21 9.76 -11.63 13.48
C HIS A 21 11.11 -11.24 14.11
N PHE A 22 12.23 -11.40 13.41
CA PHE A 22 13.56 -11.03 13.90
C PHE A 22 13.97 -9.60 13.54
N GLN A 23 13.22 -8.93 12.66
CA GLN A 23 13.50 -7.58 12.21
C GLN A 23 12.24 -6.70 12.28
N LEU A 24 12.43 -5.44 12.64
CA LEU A 24 11.41 -4.40 12.59
C LEU A 24 11.95 -3.26 11.75
N VAL A 25 11.18 -2.85 10.75
CA VAL A 25 11.42 -1.59 10.04
C VAL A 25 10.36 -0.59 10.47
N TYR A 26 10.77 0.66 10.66
CA TYR A 26 9.84 1.72 11.04
C TYR A 26 10.33 3.09 10.60
N VAL A 27 9.42 4.04 10.62
CA VAL A 27 9.65 5.44 10.28
C VAL A 27 9.58 6.27 11.55
N THR A 28 10.56 7.16 11.74
CA THR A 28 10.45 8.29 12.67
C THR A 28 10.29 9.59 11.90
N SER A 29 9.48 10.52 12.40
CA SER A 29 9.32 11.83 11.77
C SER A 29 9.20 12.97 12.79
N ASP A 30 9.86 14.08 12.47
CA ASP A 30 9.75 15.36 13.17
C ASP A 30 9.70 16.55 12.19
N ALA A 31 9.84 17.78 12.71
CA ALA A 31 9.79 19.01 11.93
C ALA A 31 10.97 19.18 10.95
N SER A 32 12.01 18.36 11.04
CA SER A 32 13.23 18.44 10.25
C SER A 32 13.38 17.31 9.25
N ALA A 33 12.97 16.09 9.60
CA ALA A 33 13.26 14.91 8.82
C ALA A 33 12.22 13.78 8.98
N VAL A 34 12.31 12.85 8.05
CA VAL A 34 11.70 11.52 8.10
C VAL A 34 12.83 10.50 7.98
N ASN A 35 13.00 9.63 8.96
CA ASN A 35 14.07 8.63 8.97
C ASN A 35 13.52 7.22 8.90
N VAL A 36 14.17 6.36 8.12
CA VAL A 36 13.87 4.93 8.03
C VAL A 36 14.83 4.17 8.91
N HIS A 37 14.28 3.37 9.81
CA HIS A 37 15.02 2.56 10.76
C HIS A 37 14.90 1.08 10.45
N LEU A 38 15.96 0.33 10.78
CA LEU A 38 15.95 -1.12 10.87
C LEU A 38 16.47 -1.53 12.24
N LEU A 39 15.59 -2.14 13.02
CA LEU A 39 15.92 -2.81 14.27
C LEU A 39 16.07 -4.31 14.02
N SER A 40 17.19 -4.87 14.47
CA SER A 40 17.49 -6.30 14.40
C SER A 40 18.35 -6.73 15.59
N GLY A 41 18.79 -7.99 15.63
CA GLY A 41 19.76 -8.46 16.64
C GLY A 41 21.09 -7.68 16.65
N GLY A 42 21.41 -6.95 15.58
CA GLY A 42 22.56 -6.05 15.51
C GLY A 42 22.32 -4.63 16.08
N GLY A 43 21.13 -4.35 16.62
CA GLY A 43 20.72 -3.03 17.10
C GLY A 43 19.81 -2.28 16.13
N ASP A 44 19.45 -1.05 16.51
CA ASP A 44 18.73 -0.09 15.66
C ASP A 44 19.71 0.76 14.85
N ARG A 45 19.41 0.98 13.57
CA ARG A 45 20.18 1.83 12.67
C ARG A 45 19.27 2.56 11.69
N VAL A 46 19.64 3.81 11.40
CA VAL A 46 19.04 4.59 10.31
C VAL A 46 19.59 4.11 8.97
N LEU A 47 18.70 3.80 8.02
CA LEU A 47 19.03 3.35 6.66
C LEU A 47 18.90 4.46 5.62
N GLY A 48 18.04 5.45 5.88
CA GLY A 48 17.79 6.57 5.01
C GLY A 48 17.13 7.72 5.75
N SER A 49 17.33 8.94 5.26
CA SER A 49 16.75 10.17 5.79
C SER A 49 16.21 11.02 4.63
N PHE A 50 15.00 11.52 4.79
CA PHE A 50 14.31 12.39 3.86
C PHE A 50 13.96 13.71 4.56
N GLY A 51 13.72 14.75 3.78
CA GLY A 51 13.31 16.04 4.33
C GLY A 51 11.97 15.99 5.05
N ALA A 52 11.70 16.99 5.88
CA ALA A 52 10.41 17.14 6.57
C ALA A 52 9.21 17.09 5.60
N VAL A 53 8.06 16.70 6.16
CA VAL A 53 6.76 16.75 5.47
C VAL A 53 6.20 18.18 5.55
N PRO A 54 6.02 18.89 4.42
CA PRO A 54 5.41 20.21 4.41
C PRO A 54 3.90 20.14 4.64
N GLY A 55 3.32 21.21 5.18
CA GLY A 55 1.87 21.34 5.40
C GLY A 55 1.08 21.63 4.12
N ARG A 56 1.11 20.71 3.13
CA ARG A 56 0.41 20.86 1.84
C ARG A 56 -0.96 20.17 1.75
N GLY A 57 -1.38 19.47 2.81
CA GLY A 57 -2.54 18.58 2.79
C GLY A 57 -2.27 17.25 2.09
N VAL A 58 -3.28 16.38 2.05
CA VAL A 58 -3.20 15.03 1.46
C VAL A 58 -4.07 14.97 0.21
N ASN A 59 -3.50 14.51 -0.90
CA ASN A 59 -4.25 14.11 -2.08
C ASN A 59 -4.56 12.60 -2.00
N PRO A 60 -5.79 12.17 -1.65
CA PRO A 60 -6.10 10.76 -1.44
C PRO A 60 -6.01 9.90 -2.71
N ASN A 61 -5.89 10.52 -3.89
CA ASN A 61 -5.74 9.80 -5.16
C ASN A 61 -4.28 9.58 -5.56
N GLU A 62 -3.32 10.31 -4.98
CA GLU A 62 -1.92 10.26 -5.39
C GLU A 62 -0.95 10.10 -4.23
N ASP A 63 -1.37 10.48 -3.02
CA ASP A 63 -0.53 10.41 -1.84
C ASP A 63 -0.73 9.10 -1.08
N ASP A 64 0.39 8.45 -0.80
CA ASP A 64 0.45 7.24 0.01
C ASP A 64 1.78 7.18 0.77
N ALA A 65 1.79 6.36 1.82
CA ALA A 65 2.98 6.04 2.58
C ALA A 65 2.91 4.57 3.00
N PHE A 66 3.93 3.82 2.61
CA PHE A 66 3.98 2.39 2.79
C PHE A 66 5.33 1.97 3.35
N ILE A 67 5.32 1.09 4.36
CA ILE A 67 6.49 0.34 4.76
C ILE A 67 6.11 -1.12 4.99
N GLY A 68 6.88 -2.05 4.42
CA GLY A 68 6.52 -3.46 4.50
C GLY A 68 7.65 -4.39 4.05
N PHE A 69 7.69 -5.57 4.65
CA PHE A 69 8.54 -6.68 4.18
C PHE A 69 7.87 -7.44 3.03
N SER A 70 8.68 -7.97 2.12
CA SER A 70 8.21 -8.94 1.15
C SER A 70 7.71 -10.21 1.86
N PRO A 71 6.75 -10.94 1.28
CA PRO A 71 6.25 -12.20 1.84
C PRO A 71 7.35 -13.22 2.20
N ASP A 72 8.42 -13.30 1.41
CA ASP A 72 9.55 -14.18 1.69
C ASP A 72 10.55 -13.65 2.74
N GLY A 73 10.35 -12.40 3.22
CA GLY A 73 11.22 -11.74 4.19
C GLY A 73 12.62 -11.38 3.67
N GLY A 74 12.89 -11.59 2.37
CA GLY A 74 14.19 -11.28 1.77
C GLY A 74 14.45 -9.78 1.62
N TYR A 75 13.38 -9.00 1.52
CA TYR A 75 13.42 -7.57 1.24
C TYR A 75 12.42 -6.80 2.10
N PHE A 76 12.62 -5.50 2.22
CA PHE A 76 11.57 -4.58 2.64
C PHE A 76 11.62 -3.33 1.78
N ALA A 77 10.50 -2.62 1.71
CA ALA A 77 10.36 -1.42 0.92
C ALA A 77 9.76 -0.28 1.75
N LEU A 78 10.14 0.93 1.40
CA LEU A 78 9.47 2.17 1.77
C LEU A 78 8.97 2.83 0.49
N GLU A 79 7.70 3.20 0.46
CA GLU A 79 7.18 4.22 -0.43
C GLU A 79 6.67 5.42 0.39
N GLN A 80 6.86 6.63 -0.15
CA GLN A 80 6.28 7.86 0.40
C GLN A 80 6.20 8.95 -0.67
N THR A 81 5.16 9.80 -0.58
CA THR A 81 4.97 10.99 -1.45
C THR A 81 4.94 12.32 -0.69
N PHE A 82 5.20 12.29 0.62
CA PHE A 82 4.92 13.41 1.52
C PHE A 82 6.12 14.32 1.76
N THR A 83 7.34 13.82 1.67
CA THR A 83 8.54 14.56 2.08
C THR A 83 8.91 15.65 1.08
N SER A 84 9.56 16.70 1.57
CA SER A 84 10.16 17.75 0.72
C SER A 84 11.29 17.24 -0.20
N SER A 85 11.76 16.01 0.01
CA SER A 85 12.68 15.31 -0.89
C SER A 85 12.01 14.74 -2.15
N GLY A 86 10.69 14.90 -2.27
CA GLY A 86 9.89 14.36 -3.37
C GLY A 86 9.52 12.88 -3.17
N ASP A 87 8.76 12.34 -4.11
CA ASP A 87 8.24 10.97 -4.02
C ASP A 87 9.35 9.93 -4.20
N ARG A 88 9.32 8.90 -3.36
CA ARG A 88 10.34 7.86 -3.31
C ARG A 88 9.72 6.48 -3.13
N LEU A 89 10.29 5.52 -3.83
CA LEU A 89 10.16 4.10 -3.53
C LEU A 89 11.55 3.48 -3.47
N ASP A 90 11.96 3.02 -2.31
CA ASP A 90 13.26 2.41 -2.07
C ASP A 90 13.05 0.98 -1.53
N VAL A 91 13.86 0.03 -2.00
CA VAL A 91 13.83 -1.38 -1.59
C VAL A 91 15.20 -1.79 -1.08
N TRP A 92 15.22 -2.41 0.08
CA TRP A 92 16.43 -2.90 0.72
C TRP A 92 16.41 -4.41 0.86
N SER A 93 17.61 -4.97 0.76
CA SER A 93 17.95 -6.32 1.19
C SER A 93 18.84 -6.25 2.43
N ARG A 94 19.25 -7.41 2.95
CA ARG A 94 20.24 -7.48 4.05
C ARG A 94 21.59 -6.84 3.68
N SER A 95 21.96 -6.82 2.40
CA SER A 95 23.22 -6.22 1.91
C SER A 95 23.13 -4.74 1.57
N GLY A 96 21.95 -4.12 1.69
CA GLY A 96 21.72 -2.71 1.37
C GLY A 96 20.61 -2.50 0.35
N MET A 97 20.49 -1.25 -0.13
CA MET A 97 19.48 -0.84 -1.10
C MET A 97 19.73 -1.52 -2.45
N VAL A 98 18.68 -2.12 -3.02
CA VAL A 98 18.74 -2.90 -4.28
C VAL A 98 17.88 -2.31 -5.39
N PHE A 99 16.93 -1.43 -5.04
CA PHE A 99 16.09 -0.70 -5.97
C PHE A 99 15.75 0.66 -5.38
N SER A 100 15.72 1.69 -6.22
CA SER A 100 15.31 3.04 -5.86
C SER A 100 14.64 3.66 -7.07
N GLN A 101 13.45 4.20 -6.86
CA GLN A 101 12.65 4.85 -7.87
C GLN A 101 12.21 6.22 -7.35
N THR A 102 12.53 7.26 -8.09
CA THR A 102 11.91 8.59 -7.92
C THR A 102 10.53 8.60 -8.56
N ASN A 103 9.60 9.40 -8.03
CA ASN A 103 8.27 9.56 -8.63
C ASN A 103 7.47 8.24 -8.67
N ALA A 104 7.29 7.63 -7.51
CA ALA A 104 6.53 6.40 -7.30
C ALA A 104 5.48 6.60 -6.20
N THR A 105 4.34 5.93 -6.34
CA THR A 105 3.24 5.96 -5.38
C THR A 105 2.45 4.65 -5.37
N MET A 106 1.63 4.44 -4.34
CA MET A 106 0.66 3.35 -4.22
C MET A 106 1.34 1.98 -4.31
N ALA A 107 2.39 1.80 -3.51
CA ALA A 107 3.16 0.57 -3.50
C ALA A 107 2.46 -0.54 -2.70
N THR A 108 2.61 -1.79 -3.15
CA THR A 108 2.20 -2.97 -2.38
C THR A 108 3.02 -4.18 -2.77
N TRP A 109 3.39 -5.01 -1.79
CA TRP A 109 3.93 -6.33 -2.08
C TRP A 109 2.83 -7.24 -2.63
N GLY A 110 3.18 -8.16 -3.53
CA GLY A 110 2.32 -9.29 -3.84
C GLY A 110 2.16 -10.24 -2.65
N SER A 111 1.33 -11.27 -2.80
CA SER A 111 1.05 -12.24 -1.75
C SER A 111 2.15 -13.30 -1.60
N THR A 112 2.91 -13.55 -2.68
CA THR A 112 4.03 -14.50 -2.71
C THR A 112 5.34 -13.89 -3.25
N GLY A 113 6.47 -14.46 -2.80
CA GLY A 113 7.82 -14.07 -3.23
C GLY A 113 8.18 -12.63 -2.87
N SER A 114 9.00 -11.99 -3.72
CA SER A 114 9.40 -10.58 -3.59
C SER A 114 9.12 -9.80 -4.89
N LYS A 115 7.83 -9.70 -5.21
CA LYS A 115 7.29 -8.83 -6.27
C LYS A 115 6.65 -7.60 -5.64
N LEU A 116 7.18 -6.42 -5.95
CA LEU A 116 6.65 -5.15 -5.49
C LEU A 116 5.96 -4.42 -6.63
N TYR A 117 4.67 -4.14 -6.46
CA TYR A 117 3.89 -3.39 -7.44
C TYR A 117 3.76 -1.95 -7.00
N PHE A 118 3.73 -1.03 -7.97
CA PHE A 118 3.57 0.40 -7.72
C PHE A 118 3.16 1.11 -9.02
N ARG A 119 2.82 2.39 -8.93
CA ARG A 119 2.68 3.24 -10.12
C ARG A 119 3.44 4.54 -9.95
N GLN A 120 3.43 5.35 -10.99
CA GLN A 120 3.87 6.73 -10.90
C GLN A 120 2.67 7.65 -10.63
N PRO A 121 2.85 8.79 -9.95
CA PRO A 121 1.82 9.81 -9.82
C PRO A 121 1.24 10.22 -11.18
N ASN A 122 -0.08 10.40 -11.25
CA ASN A 122 -0.83 10.72 -12.47
C ASN A 122 -0.68 9.71 -13.64
N ALA A 123 -0.10 8.53 -13.40
CA ALA A 123 0.06 7.49 -14.42
C ALA A 123 -0.94 6.35 -14.21
N THR A 124 -1.34 5.72 -15.32
CA THR A 124 -2.24 4.55 -15.34
C THR A 124 -1.48 3.22 -15.43
N VAL A 125 -0.18 3.27 -15.71
CA VAL A 125 0.65 2.08 -15.84
C VAL A 125 1.05 1.60 -14.44
N ILE A 126 0.75 0.34 -14.17
CA ILE A 126 1.23 -0.35 -12.98
C ILE A 126 2.53 -1.07 -13.32
N TYR A 127 3.56 -0.76 -12.55
CA TYR A 127 4.87 -1.40 -12.63
C TYR A 127 5.00 -2.51 -11.59
N VAL A 128 5.84 -3.47 -11.89
CA VAL A 128 6.33 -4.48 -10.95
C VAL A 128 7.85 -4.45 -10.94
N TRP A 129 8.43 -4.37 -9.74
CA TRP A 129 9.80 -4.77 -9.47
C TRP A 129 9.77 -6.24 -9.02
N ASP A 130 10.62 -7.07 -9.63
CA ASP A 130 10.70 -8.51 -9.35
C ASP A 130 12.14 -8.85 -8.96
N SER A 131 12.33 -9.38 -7.75
CA SER A 131 13.64 -9.76 -7.21
C SER A 131 14.37 -10.83 -8.02
N THR A 132 13.65 -11.61 -8.84
CA THR A 132 14.22 -12.65 -9.72
C THR A 132 14.79 -12.07 -11.02
N GLY A 133 14.40 -10.85 -11.38
CA GLY A 133 14.93 -10.13 -12.53
C GLY A 133 16.28 -9.47 -12.25
N PRO A 134 16.91 -8.87 -13.27
CA PRO A 134 18.09 -8.05 -13.06
C PRO A 134 17.79 -6.91 -12.08
N ALA A 135 18.68 -6.68 -11.11
CA ALA A 135 18.53 -5.60 -10.13
C ALA A 135 18.35 -4.25 -10.84
N GLY A 136 17.39 -3.45 -10.37
CA GLY A 136 17.03 -2.17 -11.01
C GLY A 136 15.96 -2.27 -12.10
N ASN A 137 15.63 -3.46 -12.62
CA ASN A 137 14.58 -3.58 -13.62
C ASN A 137 13.18 -3.58 -13.00
N ARG A 138 12.30 -2.79 -13.61
CA ARG A 138 10.86 -2.87 -13.45
C ARG A 138 10.23 -3.16 -14.81
N SER A 139 9.13 -3.87 -14.83
CA SER A 139 8.31 -4.08 -16.02
C SER A 139 6.89 -3.62 -15.79
N GLN A 140 6.10 -3.49 -16.86
CA GLN A 140 4.66 -3.34 -16.71
C GLN A 140 4.09 -4.63 -16.08
N ALA A 141 3.30 -4.48 -15.02
CA ALA A 141 2.74 -5.59 -14.25
C ALA A 141 1.59 -6.28 -15.00
N PHE A 142 0.68 -5.50 -15.57
CA PHE A 142 -0.46 -5.99 -16.34
C PHE A 142 -0.87 -5.00 -17.44
N GLY A 143 -1.49 -5.52 -18.51
CA GLY A 143 -1.87 -4.73 -19.69
C GLY A 143 -2.98 -3.71 -19.42
N GLN A 144 -3.80 -3.93 -18.39
CA GLN A 144 -4.87 -3.02 -18.00
C GLN A 144 -4.29 -1.74 -17.37
N GLN A 145 -4.67 -0.58 -17.91
CA GLN A 145 -4.22 0.72 -17.43
C GLN A 145 -5.25 1.30 -16.45
N LEU A 146 -4.87 1.44 -15.18
CA LEU A 146 -5.74 1.92 -14.10
C LEU A 146 -4.95 2.85 -13.18
N VAL A 147 -5.53 3.99 -12.82
CA VAL A 147 -5.00 4.83 -11.74
C VAL A 147 -5.41 4.20 -10.43
N TRP A 148 -4.70 3.15 -10.02
CA TRP A 148 -5.05 2.43 -8.80
C TRP A 148 -4.78 3.27 -7.56
N ILE A 149 -5.56 3.03 -6.53
CA ILE A 149 -5.50 3.74 -5.26
C ILE A 149 -5.50 2.69 -4.15
N ARG A 150 -4.53 2.81 -3.23
CA ARG A 150 -4.36 1.99 -2.03
C ARG A 150 -4.48 0.49 -2.32
N PRO A 151 -3.61 -0.07 -3.18
CA PRO A 151 -3.65 -1.49 -3.48
C PRO A 151 -3.31 -2.32 -2.22
N ARG A 152 -3.92 -3.50 -2.14
CA ARG A 152 -3.73 -4.48 -1.07
C ARG A 152 -3.59 -5.85 -1.68
N ALA A 153 -2.62 -6.63 -1.19
CA ALA A 153 -2.53 -8.05 -1.46
C ALA A 153 -3.29 -8.87 -0.44
N ASP A 154 -3.78 -10.02 -0.87
CA ASP A 154 -4.33 -11.04 0.01
C ASP A 154 -3.22 -11.87 0.68
N ALA A 155 -3.58 -12.74 1.62
CA ALA A 155 -2.63 -13.62 2.29
C ALA A 155 -2.59 -15.02 1.63
N GLY A 156 -2.18 -15.10 0.35
CA GLY A 156 -1.70 -16.35 -0.23
C GLY A 156 -2.11 -16.69 -1.67
N ASP A 157 -3.23 -16.16 -2.17
CA ASP A 157 -3.78 -16.53 -3.48
C ASP A 157 -3.40 -15.54 -4.60
N ASP A 158 -2.42 -14.67 -4.35
CA ASP A 158 -1.90 -13.63 -5.26
C ASP A 158 -2.99 -12.72 -5.86
N TYR A 159 -4.03 -12.44 -5.07
CA TYR A 159 -5.01 -11.42 -5.39
C TYR A 159 -4.52 -10.05 -4.97
N LEU A 160 -4.72 -9.07 -5.85
CA LEU A 160 -4.60 -7.65 -5.55
C LEU A 160 -5.98 -7.01 -5.62
N ALA A 161 -6.34 -6.25 -4.60
CA ALA A 161 -7.54 -5.42 -4.58
C ALA A 161 -7.14 -3.95 -4.49
N PHE A 162 -7.79 -3.09 -5.26
CA PHE A 162 -7.50 -1.66 -5.26
C PHE A 162 -8.72 -0.84 -5.67
N THR A 163 -8.71 0.44 -5.34
CA THR A 163 -9.74 1.39 -5.80
C THR A 163 -9.30 2.05 -7.10
N VAL A 164 -10.24 2.28 -8.01
CA VAL A 164 -10.08 3.13 -9.19
C VAL A 164 -11.24 4.12 -9.17
N ARG A 165 -10.98 5.40 -9.46
CA ARG A 165 -12.04 6.39 -9.66
C ARG A 165 -12.32 6.56 -11.14
N ASP A 166 -13.59 6.56 -11.51
CA ASP A 166 -13.98 6.88 -12.88
C ASP A 166 -13.88 8.39 -13.17
N SER A 167 -14.26 8.81 -14.38
CA SER A 167 -14.20 10.22 -14.79
C SER A 167 -15.12 11.14 -14.00
N ALA A 168 -16.14 10.61 -13.31
CA ALA A 168 -16.99 11.38 -12.40
C ALA A 168 -16.44 11.40 -10.97
N GLY A 169 -15.29 10.76 -10.73
CA GLY A 169 -14.66 10.65 -9.42
C GLY A 169 -15.28 9.56 -8.54
N ILE A 170 -16.20 8.74 -9.08
CA ILE A 170 -16.88 7.68 -8.34
C ILE A 170 -15.93 6.49 -8.15
N PRO A 171 -15.80 5.95 -6.92
CA PRO A 171 -14.87 4.87 -6.65
C PRO A 171 -15.46 3.51 -7.03
N HIS A 172 -14.61 2.68 -7.61
CA HIS A 172 -14.88 1.28 -7.92
C HIS A 172 -13.73 0.42 -7.43
N VAL A 173 -14.03 -0.71 -6.80
CA VAL A 173 -13.00 -1.69 -6.43
C VAL A 173 -12.75 -2.63 -7.60
N TRP A 174 -11.48 -2.90 -7.85
CA TRP A 174 -11.02 -3.89 -8.81
C TRP A 174 -10.33 -5.03 -8.07
N LEU A 175 -10.58 -6.26 -8.52
CA LEU A 175 -9.86 -7.45 -8.09
C LEU A 175 -9.01 -7.96 -9.26
N TYR A 176 -7.71 -8.01 -9.07
CA TYR A 176 -6.76 -8.59 -10.01
C TYR A 176 -6.22 -9.91 -9.45
N GLY A 177 -6.16 -10.95 -10.28
CA GLY A 177 -5.52 -12.23 -9.93
C GLY A 177 -4.29 -12.48 -10.82
N HIS A 178 -3.27 -13.13 -10.28
CA HIS A 178 -2.08 -13.51 -11.05
C HIS A 178 -2.37 -14.57 -12.14
N GLY A 179 -1.51 -14.65 -13.17
CA GLY A 179 -1.60 -15.66 -14.24
C GLY A 179 -2.42 -15.27 -15.48
N GLY A 180 -2.60 -13.97 -15.75
CA GLY A 180 -3.28 -13.49 -16.95
C GLY A 180 -4.81 -13.44 -16.85
N ARG A 181 -5.38 -13.69 -15.67
CA ARG A 181 -6.77 -13.35 -15.40
C ARG A 181 -6.87 -11.84 -15.26
N ALA A 182 -7.30 -11.18 -16.35
CA ALA A 182 -7.64 -9.78 -16.32
C ALA A 182 -8.61 -9.56 -15.15
N GLY A 183 -8.17 -8.78 -14.17
CA GLY A 183 -9.01 -8.42 -13.04
C GLY A 183 -10.32 -7.79 -13.51
N ALA A 184 -11.35 -7.86 -12.67
CA ALA A 184 -12.65 -7.27 -12.94
C ALA A 184 -13.00 -6.22 -11.89
N GLN A 185 -13.74 -5.21 -12.34
CA GLN A 185 -14.41 -4.27 -11.46
C GLN A 185 -15.53 -4.99 -10.69
N LEU A 186 -15.62 -4.74 -9.39
CA LEU A 186 -16.74 -5.16 -8.57
C LEU A 186 -18.00 -4.33 -8.89
N PRO A 187 -19.21 -4.90 -8.77
CA PRO A 187 -20.42 -4.28 -9.31
C PRO A 187 -20.88 -3.01 -8.57
N ASN A 188 -20.52 -2.85 -7.30
CA ASN A 188 -21.02 -1.78 -6.46
C ASN A 188 -19.98 -0.65 -6.30
N GLN A 189 -20.46 0.57 -6.09
CA GLN A 189 -19.65 1.75 -5.77
C GLN A 189 -18.99 1.57 -4.41
N ARG A 190 -17.72 1.17 -4.42
CA ARG A 190 -16.96 0.78 -3.23
C ARG A 190 -15.54 1.32 -3.32
N SER A 191 -14.91 1.51 -2.17
CA SER A 191 -13.52 1.93 -2.06
C SER A 191 -12.77 1.20 -0.94
N THR A 192 -11.47 1.48 -0.86
CA THR A 192 -10.57 1.09 0.23
C THR A 192 -10.65 -0.42 0.56
N PRO A 193 -10.42 -1.30 -0.45
CA PRO A 193 -10.54 -2.72 -0.22
C PRO A 193 -9.51 -3.19 0.80
N SER A 194 -9.86 -4.18 1.60
CA SER A 194 -8.93 -4.88 2.49
C SER A 194 -9.31 -6.33 2.58
N PHE A 195 -8.37 -7.24 2.34
CA PHE A 195 -8.64 -8.67 2.50
C PHE A 195 -8.86 -8.99 3.97
N LEU A 196 -9.95 -9.68 4.31
CA LEU A 196 -10.16 -10.25 5.65
C LEU A 196 -9.58 -11.66 5.73
N ASN A 197 -9.51 -12.33 4.59
CA ASN A 197 -8.86 -13.61 4.30
C ASN A 197 -8.73 -13.72 2.76
N THR A 198 -8.26 -14.85 2.24
CA THR A 198 -8.03 -15.00 0.79
C THR A 198 -9.31 -15.00 -0.06
N GLY A 199 -10.47 -15.25 0.54
CA GLY A 199 -11.77 -15.32 -0.15
C GLY A 199 -12.71 -14.15 0.11
N THR A 200 -12.42 -13.28 1.07
CA THR A 200 -13.32 -12.21 1.51
C THR A 200 -12.62 -10.85 1.56
N VAL A 201 -13.22 -9.87 0.88
CA VAL A 201 -12.73 -8.48 0.82
C VAL A 201 -13.68 -7.57 1.58
N PHE A 202 -13.17 -6.83 2.55
CA PHE A 202 -13.84 -5.71 3.19
C PHE A 202 -13.86 -4.50 2.26
N LEU A 203 -14.99 -3.80 2.22
CA LEU A 203 -15.25 -2.67 1.32
C LEU A 203 -15.95 -1.54 2.08
N ILE A 204 -15.63 -0.30 1.70
CA ILE A 204 -16.29 0.90 2.20
C ILE A 204 -17.20 1.46 1.11
N GLU A 205 -18.43 1.83 1.46
CA GLU A 205 -19.28 2.63 0.58
C GLU A 205 -18.91 4.11 0.69
N GLU A 206 -18.84 4.78 -0.46
CA GLU A 206 -18.73 6.23 -0.51
C GLU A 206 -19.99 6.80 -1.13
N ALA A 207 -20.48 7.92 -0.59
CA ALA A 207 -21.60 8.66 -1.15
C ALA A 207 -21.13 10.02 -1.67
N ALA A 208 -21.87 10.58 -2.63
CA ALA A 208 -21.64 11.94 -3.10
C ALA A 208 -21.89 12.92 -1.93
N CYS A 209 -20.91 13.77 -1.65
CA CYS A 209 -20.97 14.75 -0.55
C CYS A 209 -21.17 16.19 -1.03
N GLY A 210 -21.21 16.43 -2.35
CA GLY A 210 -21.43 17.76 -2.94
C GLY A 210 -20.42 18.79 -2.44
N SER A 211 -20.90 19.94 -1.97
CA SER A 211 -20.04 20.99 -1.40
C SER A 211 -19.33 20.59 -0.10
N ASN A 212 -19.73 19.50 0.55
CA ASN A 212 -19.19 19.07 1.85
C ASN A 212 -17.97 18.13 1.71
N CYS A 213 -17.55 17.80 0.49
CA CYS A 213 -16.41 16.90 0.28
C CYS A 213 -15.05 17.49 0.69
N GLY A 214 -15.00 18.78 1.01
CA GLY A 214 -13.76 19.50 1.28
C GLY A 214 -12.82 19.49 0.08
N LEU A 215 -11.51 19.60 0.34
CA LEU A 215 -10.48 19.36 -0.68
C LEU A 215 -10.34 17.85 -0.86
N GLY A 216 -10.84 17.31 -1.98
CA GLY A 216 -10.78 15.87 -2.24
C GLY A 216 -11.73 15.40 -3.35
N PRO A 217 -11.91 14.08 -3.47
CA PRO A 217 -12.84 13.47 -4.42
C PRO A 217 -14.29 13.92 -4.18
N ALA A 218 -15.14 13.81 -5.21
CA ALA A 218 -16.57 14.17 -5.15
C ALA A 218 -17.41 13.22 -4.27
N THR A 219 -16.80 12.21 -3.67
CA THR A 219 -17.41 11.23 -2.77
C THR A 219 -16.58 11.08 -1.50
N GLN A 220 -17.25 10.72 -0.41
CA GLN A 220 -16.63 10.44 0.89
C GLN A 220 -17.27 9.19 1.52
N PRO A 221 -16.55 8.46 2.38
CA PRO A 221 -17.12 7.35 3.15
C PRO A 221 -18.40 7.78 3.88
N ASP A 222 -19.49 7.00 3.73
CA ASP A 222 -20.79 7.33 4.32
C ASP A 222 -21.07 6.57 5.65
N GLY A 223 -20.09 5.79 6.10
CA GLY A 223 -20.17 4.97 7.30
C GLY A 223 -20.70 3.56 7.06
N LYS A 224 -21.16 3.21 5.86
CA LYS A 224 -21.57 1.84 5.52
C LYS A 224 -20.38 1.03 5.03
N THR A 225 -20.36 -0.23 5.47
CA THR A 225 -19.30 -1.18 5.14
C THR A 225 -19.88 -2.49 4.67
N PHE A 226 -19.10 -3.20 3.87
CA PHE A 226 -19.53 -4.41 3.19
C PHE A 226 -18.41 -5.45 3.21
N THR A 227 -18.79 -6.70 3.03
CA THR A 227 -17.87 -7.79 2.70
C THR A 227 -18.28 -8.39 1.37
N TYR A 228 -17.29 -8.66 0.53
CA TYR A 228 -17.46 -9.31 -0.76
C TYR A 228 -16.78 -10.66 -0.74
N ASN A 229 -17.53 -11.72 -1.00
CA ASN A 229 -17.00 -13.07 -1.16
C ASN A 229 -16.63 -13.30 -2.63
N ILE A 230 -15.36 -13.61 -2.88
CA ILE A 230 -14.80 -13.76 -4.24
C ILE A 230 -15.38 -14.99 -4.94
N ALA A 231 -15.57 -16.09 -4.20
CA ALA A 231 -16.02 -17.36 -4.78
C ALA A 231 -17.49 -17.31 -5.19
N THR A 232 -18.35 -16.77 -4.33
CA THR A 232 -19.80 -16.64 -4.60
C THR A 232 -20.14 -15.37 -5.36
N GLN A 233 -19.17 -14.46 -5.54
CA GLN A 233 -19.35 -13.13 -6.13
C GLN A 233 -20.49 -12.32 -5.48
N ALA A 234 -20.64 -12.48 -4.16
CA ALA A 234 -21.74 -11.89 -3.41
C ALA A 234 -21.22 -10.86 -2.42
N GLU A 235 -21.92 -9.73 -2.34
CA GLU A 235 -21.68 -8.70 -1.33
C GLU A 235 -22.72 -8.84 -0.19
N THR A 236 -22.29 -8.59 1.04
CA THR A 236 -23.16 -8.52 2.21
C THR A 236 -22.76 -7.34 3.09
N THR A 237 -23.73 -6.65 3.69
CA THR A 237 -23.44 -5.61 4.68
C THR A 237 -22.58 -6.16 5.82
N SER A 238 -21.59 -5.39 6.23
CA SER A 238 -20.63 -5.78 7.26
C SER A 238 -20.96 -5.12 8.60
N THR A 239 -20.60 -5.80 9.69
CA THR A 239 -20.59 -5.21 11.04
C THR A 239 -19.21 -4.66 11.41
N ILE A 240 -18.20 -4.86 10.56
CA ILE A 240 -16.85 -4.32 10.76
C ILE A 240 -16.88 -2.84 10.42
N ALA A 241 -16.54 -1.97 11.35
CA ALA A 241 -16.53 -0.52 11.13
C ALA A 241 -15.32 -0.06 10.31
N SER A 242 -14.15 -0.65 10.55
CA SER A 242 -12.91 -0.34 9.85
C SER A 242 -11.91 -1.50 9.94
N VAL A 243 -10.97 -1.53 9.00
CA VAL A 243 -9.83 -2.46 9.00
C VAL A 243 -8.55 -1.62 9.08
N LEU A 244 -7.82 -1.76 10.18
CA LEU A 244 -6.54 -1.07 10.40
C LEU A 244 -5.34 -1.96 10.07
N GLY A 245 -5.56 -3.26 10.02
CA GLY A 245 -4.55 -4.27 9.72
C GLY A 245 -5.21 -5.64 9.59
N VAL A 246 -4.51 -6.53 8.92
CA VAL A 246 -4.98 -7.89 8.63
C VAL A 246 -3.91 -8.87 9.12
N TRP A 247 -4.37 -9.99 9.68
CA TRP A 247 -3.52 -11.09 10.10
C TRP A 247 -4.13 -12.43 9.63
N PRO A 248 -3.31 -13.40 9.17
CA PRO A 248 -1.88 -13.26 8.91
C PRO A 248 -1.60 -12.26 7.76
N ARG A 249 -0.43 -11.60 7.81
CA ARG A 249 0.03 -10.82 6.64
C ARG A 249 0.67 -11.78 5.63
N PRO A 250 0.81 -11.38 4.36
CA PRO A 250 1.56 -12.16 3.38
C PRO A 250 2.91 -12.62 3.94
N GLY A 251 3.18 -13.93 3.85
CA GLY A 251 4.41 -14.54 4.36
C GLY A 251 4.42 -14.97 5.83
N GLN A 252 3.41 -14.60 6.62
CA GLN A 252 3.31 -15.00 8.03
C GLN A 252 2.41 -16.24 8.16
N VAL A 253 2.93 -17.30 8.78
CA VAL A 253 2.22 -18.56 9.10
C VAL A 253 2.21 -18.81 10.59
#